data_AF-A0A5N3PH43-F1
#
_entry.id   AF-A0A5N3PH43-F1
#
_cell.length_a   1.000
_cell.length_b   1.000
_cell.length_c   1.000
_cell.angle_alpha   90.00
_cell.angle_beta   90.00
_cell.angle_gamma   90.00
#
_symmetry.space_group_name_H-M   'P 1'
#
loop_
_entity.id
_entity.type
_entity.pdbx_description
1 polymer ?
#
loop_
_entity_poly.entity_id
_entity_poly.type
_entity_poly.pdbx_seq_one_letter_code
_entity_poly.pdbx_strand_id
1 'polypeptide(L)'
;MTSKLQSACELAAIFAQEAANGHCPKGRNNPAPHLIAADVIALLRIGGGVARRAVQHCNGIPRYEGKPGQLVATWHQEDEDRKERLDARDLAKASEIAARYGAKAQIGGDPRGYTLRLFLASGRNNTFGGAESGWGVA
;
A
#
# COMPACT_ATOMS: atom_id res chain seq x y z
N MET A 1 -8.70 -16.21 -0.44
CA MET A 1 -8.66 -14.73 -0.47
C MET A 1 -9.51 -14.23 0.69
N THR A 2 -8.89 -13.65 1.72
CA THR A 2 -9.62 -12.93 2.77
C THR A 2 -10.36 -11.75 2.15
N SER A 3 -11.56 -11.45 2.67
CA SER A 3 -12.31 -10.29 2.16
C SER A 3 -11.56 -9.00 2.48
N LYS A 4 -11.66 -7.97 1.62
CA LYS A 4 -11.01 -6.65 1.88
C LYS A 4 -11.41 -6.05 3.23
N LEU A 5 -12.65 -6.30 3.66
CA LEU A 5 -13.15 -5.89 4.96
C LEU A 5 -12.44 -6.63 6.10
N GLN A 6 -12.19 -7.93 5.95
CA GLN A 6 -11.44 -8.70 6.92
C GLN A 6 -10.00 -8.19 7.04
N SER A 7 -9.30 -7.98 5.92
CA SER A 7 -7.93 -7.42 5.94
C SER A 7 -7.89 -6.01 6.56
N ALA A 8 -8.93 -5.19 6.35
CA ALA A 8 -9.07 -3.89 6.99
C ALA A 8 -9.24 -4.00 8.51
N CYS A 9 -10.13 -4.86 8.97
CA CYS A 9 -10.36 -5.09 10.40
C CYS A 9 -9.11 -5.64 11.09
N GLU A 10 -8.42 -6.59 10.46
CA GLU A 10 -7.16 -7.15 10.97
C GLU A 10 -6.09 -6.08 11.09
N LEU A 11 -5.88 -5.25 10.06
CA LEU A 11 -4.88 -4.18 10.10
C LEU A 11 -5.24 -3.12 11.16
N ALA A 12 -6.52 -2.78 11.30
CA ALA A 12 -6.97 -1.84 12.33
C ALA A 12 -6.72 -2.39 13.75
N ALA A 13 -6.99 -3.67 13.98
CA ALA A 13 -6.70 -4.32 15.25
C ALA A 13 -5.19 -4.35 15.55
N ILE A 14 -4.36 -4.60 14.54
CA ILE A 14 -2.90 -4.53 14.67
C ILE A 14 -2.47 -3.12 15.06
N PHE A 15 -2.92 -2.09 14.36
CA PHE A 15 -2.57 -0.69 14.68
C PHE A 15 -3.01 -0.27 16.08
N ALA A 16 -4.20 -0.70 16.51
CA ALA A 16 -4.66 -0.48 17.88
C ALA A 16 -3.73 -1.16 18.90
N GLN A 17 -3.26 -2.37 18.60
CA GLN A 17 -2.31 -3.08 19.45
C GLN A 17 -0.92 -2.43 19.48
N GLU A 18 -0.39 -2.00 18.33
CA GLU A 18 0.89 -1.28 18.26
C GLU A 18 0.84 0.01 19.10
N ALA A 19 -0.29 0.73 19.04
CA ALA A 19 -0.51 1.90 19.88
C ALA A 19 -0.59 1.56 21.36
N ALA A 20 -1.37 0.53 21.73
CA ALA A 20 -1.49 0.08 23.11
C ALA A 20 -0.15 -0.37 23.72
N ASN A 21 0.73 -0.97 22.91
CA ASN A 21 2.06 -1.42 23.31
C ASN A 21 3.07 -0.26 23.44
N GLY A 22 2.68 0.98 23.16
CA GLY A 22 3.58 2.14 23.24
C GLY A 22 4.60 2.21 22.11
N HIS A 23 4.37 1.51 20.99
CA HIS A 23 5.23 1.61 19.80
C HIS A 23 4.98 2.90 19.01
N CYS A 24 3.93 3.65 19.34
CA CYS A 24 3.73 5.00 18.83
C CYS A 24 4.87 5.95 19.27
N PRO A 25 5.22 6.95 18.44
CA PRO A 25 6.21 7.96 18.82
C PRO A 25 5.86 8.63 20.15
N LYS A 26 6.87 8.77 21.03
CA LYS A 26 6.72 9.37 22.37
C LYS A 26 6.05 10.75 22.28
N GLY A 27 5.10 11.03 23.18
CA GLY A 27 4.39 12.31 23.27
C GLY A 27 3.09 12.41 22.47
N ARG A 28 2.63 11.32 21.85
CA ARG A 28 1.29 11.25 21.23
C ARG A 28 0.36 10.36 22.06
N ASN A 29 -0.89 10.82 22.25
CA ASN A 29 -1.96 9.98 22.78
C ASN A 29 -2.25 8.83 21.81
N ASN A 30 -2.73 7.69 22.35
CA ASN A 30 -3.21 6.59 21.52
C ASN A 30 -4.29 7.11 20.56
N PRO A 31 -4.14 6.90 19.24
CA PRO A 31 -5.11 7.39 18.27
C PRO A 31 -6.49 6.79 18.55
N ALA A 32 -7.52 7.63 18.47
CA ALA A 32 -8.90 7.18 18.66
C ALA A 32 -9.27 6.12 17.60
N PRO A 33 -10.14 5.14 17.91
CA PRO A 33 -10.47 4.04 16.99
C PRO A 33 -10.94 4.48 15.59
N HIS A 34 -11.69 5.57 15.48
CA HIS A 34 -12.16 6.09 14.20
C HIS A 34 -11.02 6.63 13.31
N LEU A 35 -9.95 7.17 13.91
CA LEU A 35 -8.75 7.61 13.18
C LEU A 35 -7.97 6.41 12.65
N ILE A 36 -7.87 5.35 13.46
CA ILE A 36 -7.25 4.08 13.03
C ILE A 36 -7.98 3.51 11.82
N ALA A 37 -9.32 3.45 11.87
CA ALA A 37 -10.12 2.98 10.75
C ALA A 37 -9.92 3.84 9.48
N ALA A 38 -9.89 5.16 9.62
CA ALA A 38 -9.66 6.08 8.50
C ALA A 38 -8.27 5.90 7.87
N ASP A 39 -7.23 5.76 8.69
CA ASP A 39 -5.85 5.53 8.27
C ASP A 39 -5.71 4.19 7.55
N VAL A 40 -6.34 3.13 8.04
CA VAL A 40 -6.37 1.81 7.39
C VAL A 40 -7.06 1.88 6.03
N ILE A 41 -8.21 2.56 5.92
CA ILE A 41 -8.91 2.74 4.64
C ILE A 41 -8.02 3.49 3.65
N ALA A 42 -7.28 4.51 4.10
CA ALA A 42 -6.35 5.24 3.26
C ALA A 42 -5.21 4.34 2.74
N LEU A 43 -4.63 3.50 3.59
CA LEU A 43 -3.59 2.54 3.20
C LEU A 43 -4.10 1.50 2.20
N LEU A 44 -5.32 0.98 2.37
CA LEU A 44 -5.93 0.04 1.41
C LEU A 44 -6.17 0.70 0.05
N ARG A 45 -6.60 1.97 0.04
CA ARG A 45 -6.76 2.74 -1.21
C ARG A 45 -5.42 2.95 -1.91
N ILE A 46 -4.37 3.24 -1.15
CA ILE A 46 -3.00 3.36 -1.68
C ILE A 46 -2.55 2.02 -2.26
N GLY A 47 -2.62 0.92 -1.50
CA GLY A 47 -2.22 -0.41 -1.95
C GLY A 47 -2.94 -0.82 -3.24
N GLY A 48 -4.26 -0.63 -3.31
CA GLY A 48 -5.02 -0.92 -4.53
C GLY A 48 -4.65 -0.02 -5.72
N GLY A 49 -4.28 1.24 -5.47
CA GLY A 49 -3.80 2.17 -6.50
C GLY A 49 -2.44 1.77 -7.05
N VAL A 50 -1.50 1.40 -6.18
CA VAL A 50 -0.17 0.92 -6.54
C VAL A 50 -0.28 -0.40 -7.32
N ALA A 51 -1.07 -1.36 -6.83
CA ALA A 51 -1.29 -2.64 -7.51
C ALA A 51 -1.81 -2.44 -8.93
N ARG A 52 -2.79 -1.54 -9.11
CA ARG A 52 -3.32 -1.20 -10.44
C ARG A 52 -2.24 -0.64 -11.36
N ARG A 53 -1.41 0.29 -10.88
CA ARG A 53 -0.33 0.87 -11.68
C ARG A 53 0.74 -0.16 -12.03
N ALA A 54 1.08 -1.05 -11.11
CA ALA A 54 2.03 -2.13 -11.36
C ALA A 54 1.50 -3.10 -12.44
N VAL A 55 0.20 -3.44 -12.41
CA VAL A 55 -0.44 -4.24 -13.47
C VAL A 55 -0.42 -3.50 -14.81
N GLN A 56 -0.71 -2.21 -14.84
CA GLN A 56 -0.66 -1.40 -16.07
C GLN A 56 0.76 -1.28 -16.62
N HIS A 57 1.77 -1.15 -15.77
CA HIS A 57 3.17 -1.14 -16.17
C HIS A 57 3.59 -2.46 -16.83
N CYS A 58 3.13 -3.60 -16.31
CA CYS A 58 3.42 -4.91 -16.90
C CYS A 58 2.63 -5.18 -18.20
N ASN A 59 1.37 -4.76 -18.28
CA ASN A 59 0.46 -5.14 -19.36
C ASN A 59 0.23 -4.04 -20.40
N GLY A 60 0.73 -2.83 -20.18
CA GLY A 60 0.39 -1.64 -20.94
C GLY A 60 -0.98 -1.07 -20.60
N ILE A 61 -1.25 0.13 -21.13
CA ILE A 61 -2.55 0.80 -21.08
C ILE A 61 -3.16 0.72 -22.49
N PRO A 62 -4.44 0.31 -22.64
CA PRO A 62 -5.08 0.27 -23.95
C PRO A 62 -5.22 1.67 -24.55
N ARG A 63 -4.64 1.89 -25.73
CA ARG A 63 -4.66 3.16 -26.48
C ARG A 63 -4.97 2.89 -27.95
N TYR A 64 -5.62 3.86 -28.61
CA TYR A 64 -5.82 3.81 -30.06
C TYR A 64 -4.56 4.30 -30.77
N GLU A 65 -3.71 3.36 -31.17
CA GLU A 65 -2.42 3.64 -31.80
C GLU A 65 -2.21 2.74 -33.02
N GLY A 66 -1.50 3.26 -34.02
CA GLY A 66 -1.29 2.58 -35.30
C GLY A 66 -2.44 2.82 -36.27
N LYS A 67 -3.16 1.76 -36.66
CA LYS A 67 -4.23 1.86 -37.66
C LYS A 67 -5.51 2.45 -37.06
N PRO A 68 -6.34 3.17 -37.83
CA PRO A 68 -7.65 3.63 -37.36
C PRO A 68 -8.48 2.47 -36.79
N GLY A 69 -8.97 2.63 -35.57
CA GLY A 69 -9.79 1.63 -34.87
C GLY A 69 -9.01 0.52 -34.15
N GLN A 70 -7.68 0.50 -34.20
CA GLN A 70 -6.87 -0.50 -33.52
C GLN A 70 -6.55 -0.08 -32.08
N LEU A 71 -6.93 -0.91 -31.11
CA LEU A 71 -6.57 -0.75 -29.70
C LEU A 71 -5.32 -1.59 -29.41
N VAL A 72 -4.25 -0.95 -28.96
CA VAL A 72 -2.98 -1.60 -28.59
C VAL A 72 -2.67 -1.23 -27.14
N ALA A 73 -2.23 -2.21 -26.35
CA ALA A 73 -1.75 -1.92 -25.00
C ALA A 73 -0.31 -1.43 -25.07
N THR A 74 -0.09 -0.16 -24.75
CA THR A 74 1.23 0.48 -24.78
C THR A 74 1.53 1.16 -23.45
N TRP A 75 2.82 1.24 -23.12
CA TRP A 75 3.34 1.93 -21.95
C TRP A 75 4.40 2.90 -22.42
N HIS A 76 4.12 4.20 -22.29
CA HIS A 76 5.00 5.26 -22.77
C HIS A 76 5.80 5.88 -21.62
N GLN A 77 6.83 6.66 -21.94
CA GLN A 77 7.61 7.37 -20.92
C GLN A 77 6.74 8.25 -20.03
N GLU A 78 5.71 8.90 -20.57
CA GLU A 78 4.76 9.70 -19.80
C GLU A 78 4.00 8.88 -18.74
N ASP A 79 3.74 7.59 -19.02
CA ASP A 79 3.12 6.68 -18.06
C ASP A 79 4.08 6.30 -16.95
N GLU A 80 5.37 6.12 -17.28
CA GLU A 80 6.43 5.92 -16.30
C GLU A 80 6.55 7.13 -15.37
N ASP A 81 6.70 8.33 -15.93
CA ASP A 81 6.83 9.57 -15.16
C ASP A 81 5.61 9.79 -14.26
N ARG A 82 4.40 9.49 -14.77
CA ARG A 82 3.17 9.56 -13.99
C ARG A 82 3.16 8.54 -12.86
N LYS A 83 3.57 7.30 -13.14
CA LYS A 83 3.65 6.23 -12.16
C LYS A 83 4.63 6.60 -11.05
N GLU A 84 5.85 7.00 -11.37
CA GLU A 84 6.86 7.41 -10.39
C GLU A 84 6.36 8.53 -9.49
N ARG A 85 5.76 9.58 -10.06
CA ARG A 85 5.19 10.70 -9.29
C ARG A 85 4.09 10.25 -8.34
N LEU A 86 3.19 9.37 -8.80
CA LEU A 86 2.10 8.85 -7.96
C LEU A 86 2.61 7.90 -6.88
N ASP A 87 3.56 7.03 -7.20
CA ASP A 87 4.19 6.11 -6.25
C ASP A 87 4.94 6.89 -5.17
N ALA A 88 5.68 7.94 -5.52
CA ALA A 88 6.37 8.80 -4.55
C ALA A 88 5.38 9.50 -3.60
N ARG A 89 4.30 10.07 -4.14
CA ARG A 89 3.23 10.71 -3.35
C ARG A 89 2.56 9.72 -2.40
N ASP A 90 2.20 8.55 -2.93
CA ASP A 90 1.50 7.52 -2.18
C ASP A 90 2.42 6.90 -1.11
N LEU A 91 3.72 6.74 -1.39
CA LEU A 91 4.73 6.32 -0.41
C LEU A 91 4.87 7.33 0.72
N ALA A 92 4.96 8.62 0.39
CA ALA A 92 5.04 9.68 1.39
C ALA A 92 3.82 9.64 2.33
N LYS A 93 2.61 9.48 1.77
CA LYS A 93 1.38 9.39 2.56
C LYS A 93 1.32 8.12 3.40
N ALA A 94 1.68 6.97 2.83
CA ALA A 94 1.72 5.71 3.55
C ALA A 94 2.74 5.75 4.69
N SER A 95 3.89 6.37 4.46
CA SER A 95 4.95 6.56 5.46
C SER A 95 4.50 7.47 6.60
N GLU A 96 3.79 8.56 6.29
CA GLU A 96 3.21 9.46 7.30
C GLU A 96 2.22 8.70 8.20
N ILE A 97 1.35 7.87 7.61
CA ILE A 97 0.38 7.06 8.36
C ILE A 97 1.12 5.99 9.19
N ALA A 98 2.00 5.21 8.58
CA ALA A 98 2.73 4.12 9.23
C ALA A 98 3.54 4.63 10.43
N ALA A 99 4.18 5.80 10.30
CA ALA A 99 4.97 6.41 11.36
C ALA A 99 4.14 6.75 12.61
N ARG A 100 2.83 7.00 12.48
CA ARG A 100 1.93 7.20 13.63
C ARG A 100 1.85 5.97 14.52
N TYR A 101 2.04 4.78 13.95
CA TYR A 101 1.95 3.48 14.61
C TYR A 101 3.32 2.83 14.83
N GLY A 102 4.41 3.59 14.70
CA GLY A 102 5.78 3.05 14.83
C GLY A 102 6.19 2.11 13.69
N ALA A 103 5.45 2.12 12.58
CA ALA A 103 5.73 1.28 11.42
C ALA A 103 6.46 2.06 10.31
N LYS A 104 7.10 1.33 9.40
CA LYS A 104 7.64 1.88 8.14
C LYS A 104 6.82 1.37 6.97
N ALA A 105 6.64 2.19 5.93
CA ALA A 105 5.97 1.79 4.70
C ALA A 105 6.98 1.59 3.57
N GLN A 106 6.74 0.63 2.71
CA GLN A 106 7.47 0.43 1.47
C GLN A 106 6.50 0.07 0.34
N ILE A 107 6.70 0.71 -0.81
CA ILE A 107 6.04 0.33 -2.06
C ILE A 107 6.96 -0.63 -2.81
N GLY A 108 6.39 -1.71 -3.34
CA GLY A 108 7.10 -2.74 -4.09
C GLY A 108 6.55 -4.14 -3.82
N GLY A 109 7.01 -5.11 -4.61
CA GLY A 109 6.57 -6.50 -4.53
C GLY A 109 5.88 -6.98 -5.81
N ASP A 110 5.40 -8.22 -5.80
CA ASP A 110 4.65 -8.81 -6.91
C ASP A 110 3.29 -8.12 -7.06
N PRO A 111 2.93 -7.59 -8.25
CA PRO A 111 1.59 -7.03 -8.52
C PRO A 111 0.44 -8.02 -8.31
N ARG A 112 0.70 -9.32 -8.30
CA ARG A 112 -0.26 -10.40 -7.96
C ARG A 112 -0.40 -10.61 -6.45
N GLY A 113 0.52 -10.08 -5.66
CA GLY A 113 0.57 -10.15 -4.21
C GLY A 113 0.34 -8.78 -3.55
N TYR A 114 1.17 -8.46 -2.56
CA TYR A 114 1.08 -7.20 -1.83
C TYR A 114 2.08 -6.18 -2.38
N THR A 115 1.57 -5.04 -2.85
CA THR A 115 2.37 -3.96 -3.46
C THR A 115 2.68 -2.81 -2.50
N LEU A 116 2.00 -2.77 -1.36
CA LEU A 116 2.33 -1.93 -0.21
C LEU A 116 2.63 -2.85 0.97
N ARG A 117 3.76 -2.61 1.65
CA ARG A 117 4.21 -3.38 2.81
C ARG A 117 4.43 -2.46 4.00
N LEU A 118 4.05 -2.92 5.18
CA LEU A 118 4.22 -2.24 6.46
C LEU A 118 5.15 -3.04 7.36
N PHE A 119 6.26 -2.45 7.79
CA PHE A 119 7.19 -3.03 8.74
C PHE A 119 6.78 -2.60 10.14
N LEU A 120 6.05 -3.46 10.83
CA LEU A 120 5.50 -3.22 12.17
C LEU A 120 6.58 -3.39 13.23
N ALA A 121 6.51 -2.61 14.31
CA ALA A 121 7.43 -2.73 15.43
C ALA A 121 7.35 -4.10 16.13
N SER A 122 6.16 -4.72 16.15
CA SER A 122 5.97 -6.08 16.65
C SER A 122 6.64 -7.18 15.80
N GLY A 123 7.12 -6.88 14.60
CA GLY A 123 7.65 -7.87 13.66
C GLY A 123 6.60 -8.77 13.00
N ARG A 124 5.30 -8.53 13.25
CA ARG A 124 4.20 -9.24 12.59
C ARG A 124 4.30 -9.09 11.06
N ASN A 125 4.06 -10.18 10.36
CA ASN A 125 4.06 -10.23 8.90
C ASN A 125 2.97 -11.19 8.40
N ASN A 126 2.55 -11.01 7.15
CA ASN A 126 1.59 -11.88 6.46
C ASN A 126 1.98 -12.13 4.98
N THR A 127 3.22 -11.78 4.62
CA THR A 127 3.80 -11.97 3.30
C THR A 127 4.63 -13.27 3.24
N PHE A 128 4.66 -13.92 2.08
CA PHE A 128 5.50 -15.11 1.85
C PHE A 128 6.82 -14.68 1.20
N GLY A 129 7.95 -14.92 1.87
CA GLY A 129 9.30 -14.68 1.33
C GLY A 129 10.28 -14.15 2.39
N GLY A 130 11.44 -14.79 2.54
CA GLY A 130 12.43 -14.52 3.61
C GLY A 130 12.78 -13.04 3.83
N ALA A 131 13.58 -12.43 2.95
CA ALA A 131 14.00 -11.01 3.06
C ALA A 131 12.86 -9.98 2.81
N GLU A 132 11.61 -10.46 2.69
CA GLU A 132 10.40 -9.68 2.41
C GLU A 132 9.50 -9.54 3.63
N SER A 133 10.10 -9.39 4.81
CA SER A 133 9.38 -9.25 6.07
C SER A 133 8.43 -8.04 6.03
N GLY A 134 7.16 -8.22 6.35
CA GLY A 134 6.21 -7.11 6.45
C GLY A 134 4.76 -7.53 6.42
N TRP A 135 3.89 -6.64 6.85
CA TRP A 135 2.45 -6.77 6.69
C TRP A 135 2.05 -6.18 5.33
N GLY A 136 1.68 -7.05 4.40
CA GLY A 136 1.18 -6.71 3.08
C GLY A 136 -0.22 -6.11 3.11
N VAL A 137 -0.42 -5.10 2.25
CA VAL A 137 -1.67 -4.36 2.06
C VAL A 137 -2.03 -4.39 0.57
N ALA A 138 -3.23 -4.88 0.24
CA ALA A 138 -3.76 -4.99 -1.13
C ALA A 138 -5.28 -4.74 -1.18
#